data_AF-A0AAD5GM65-F1
#
_entry.id   AF-A0AAD5GM65-F1
#
_cell.length_a   1.000
_cell.length_b   1.000
_cell.length_c   1.000
_cell.angle_alpha   90.00
_cell.angle_beta   90.00
_cell.angle_gamma   90.00
#
_symmetry.space_group_name_H-M   'P 1'
#
loop_
_entity.id
_entity.type
_entity.pdbx_description
1 polymer ?
#
loop_
_entity_poly.entity_id
_entity_poly.type
_entity_poly.pdbx_seq_one_letter_code
_entity_poly.pdbx_strand_id
1 'polypeptide(L)' 'DNESAFNLLYCIAFALMDHLWLAMHASYMDFNAVMKLTRHQLEKELLEENITRLEELPSYAHLLGNS' A
#
# COMPACT_ATOMS: atom_id res chain seq x y z
N ASP A 1 0.34 7.08 -20.57
CA ASP A 1 0.00 7.61 -19.24
C ASP A 1 0.60 6.82 -18.10
N ASN A 2 1.93 6.85 -17.98
CA ASN A 2 2.65 6.23 -16.86
C ASN A 2 2.57 7.09 -15.58
N GLU A 3 2.39 8.40 -15.74
CA GLU A 3 2.24 9.35 -14.63
C GLU A 3 0.99 9.06 -13.80
N SER A 4 -0.14 8.73 -14.45
CA SER A 4 -1.37 8.32 -13.78
C SER A 4 -1.22 7.02 -13.00
N ALA A 5 -0.51 6.03 -13.56
CA ALA A 5 -0.23 4.77 -12.87
C ALA A 5 0.71 4.95 -11.67
N PHE A 6 1.73 5.81 -11.79
CA PHE A 6 2.63 6.14 -10.69
C PHE A 6 1.91 6.90 -9.56
N ASN A 7 1.09 7.89 -9.92
CA ASN A 7 0.28 8.62 -8.94
C ASN A 7 -0.68 7.68 -8.21
N LEU A 8 -1.30 6.73 -8.92
CA LEU A 8 -2.16 5.73 -8.32
C LEU A 8 -1.39 4.81 -7.36
N LEU A 9 -0.23 4.29 -7.77
CA LEU A 9 0.62 3.47 -6.91
C LEU A 9 1.06 4.23 -5.65
N TYR A 10 1.40 5.51 -5.77
CA TYR A 10 1.73 6.36 -4.63
C TYR A 10 0.55 6.49 -3.65
N CYS A 11 -0.67 6.72 -4.17
CA CYS A 11 -1.87 6.74 -3.33
C CYS A 11 -2.09 5.42 -2.60
N ILE A 12 -1.96 4.28 -3.29
CA ILE A 12 -2.11 2.94 -2.69
C ILE A 12 -1.07 2.74 -1.60
N ALA A 13 0.20 3.06 -1.88
CA ALA A 13 1.28 2.92 -0.92
C ALA A 13 1.07 3.78 0.33
N PHE A 14 0.60 5.01 0.15
CA PHE A 14 0.31 5.92 1.25
C PHE A 14 -0.87 5.42 2.12
N ALA A 15 -1.96 4.99 1.50
CA ALA A 15 -3.11 4.44 2.23
C ALA A 15 -2.76 3.16 2.99
N LEU A 16 -1.97 2.27 2.38
CA LEU A 16 -1.49 1.06 3.04
C LEU A 16 -0.55 1.38 4.22
N MET A 17 0.34 2.36 4.06
CA MET A 17 1.22 2.83 5.12
C MET A 17 0.43 3.38 6.32
N ASP A 18 -0.59 4.21 6.06
CA ASP A 18 -1.46 4.76 7.12
C ASP A 18 -2.24 3.65 7.84
N HIS A 19 -2.81 2.71 7.10
CA HIS A 19 -3.49 1.55 7.67
C HIS A 19 -2.57 0.72 8.57
N LEU A 20 -1.36 0.40 8.11
CA LEU A 20 -0.38 -0.35 8.90
C LEU A 20 0.07 0.45 10.13
N TRP A 21 0.23 1.76 10.00
CA TRP A 21 0.58 2.64 11.12
C TRP A 21 -0.46 2.57 12.23
N LEU A 22 -1.74 2.67 11.87
CA LEU A 22 -2.86 2.57 12.81
C LEU A 22 -3.00 1.16 13.39
N ALA A 23 -2.94 0.12 12.55
CA ALA A 23 -3.09 -1.27 12.98
C ALA A 23 -1.98 -1.72 13.94
N MET A 24 -0.76 -1.22 13.77
CA MET A 24 0.37 -1.53 14.65
C MET A 24 0.42 -0.65 15.91
N HIS A 25 -0.49 0.32 16.05
CA HIS A 25 -0.37 1.40 17.03
C HIS A 25 1.03 2.02 17.02
N ALA A 26 1.55 2.25 15.82
CA ALA A 26 2.95 2.58 15.60
C ALA A 26 3.30 3.93 16.24
N SER A 27 4.45 3.96 16.89
CA SER A 27 5.09 5.18 17.31
C SER A 27 6.04 5.69 16.22
N TYR A 28 6.54 6.90 16.40
CA TYR A 28 7.59 7.42 15.52
C TYR A 28 8.83 6.50 15.46
N MET A 29 9.15 5.77 16.54
CA MET A 29 10.28 4.83 16.55
C MET A 29 10.09 3.66 15.59
N ASP A 30 8.83 3.34 15.27
CA ASP A 30 8.45 2.24 14.39
C ASP A 30 8.40 2.66 12.92
N PHE A 31 8.70 3.92 12.60
CA PHE A 31 8.62 4.46 11.23
C PHE A 31 9.32 3.55 10.22
N ASN A 32 10.56 3.16 10.49
CA ASN A 32 11.32 2.27 9.61
C ASN A 32 10.71 0.87 9.48
N ALA A 33 10.04 0.38 10.53
CA ALA A 33 9.36 -0.91 10.51
C ALA A 33 8.09 -0.84 9.66
N VAL A 34 7.26 0.20 9.84
CA VAL A 34 6.06 0.44 9.03
C VAL A 34 6.44 0.59 7.55
N MET A 35 7.44 1.42 7.22
CA MET A 35 7.90 1.60 5.84
C MET A 35 8.38 0.29 5.19
N LYS A 36 9.08 -0.58 5.94
CA LYS A 36 9.52 -1.89 5.44
C LYS A 36 8.34 -2.83 5.20
N LEU A 37 7.34 -2.82 6.09
CA LEU A 37 6.14 -3.65 5.95
C LEU A 37 5.27 -3.18 4.78
N THR A 38 5.05 -1.87 4.64
CA THR A 38 4.34 -1.30 3.48
C THR A 38 5.00 -1.72 2.17
N ARG A 39 6.33 -1.59 2.08
CA ARG A 39 7.06 -2.01 0.87
C ARG A 39 6.93 -3.50 0.62
N HIS A 40 7.13 -4.33 1.65
CA HIS A 40 7.06 -5.78 1.51
C HIS A 40 5.67 -6.27 1.05
N GLN A 41 4.60 -5.67 1.59
CA GLN A 41 3.23 -5.99 1.22
C GLN A 41 2.94 -5.56 -0.23
N LEU A 42 3.35 -4.36 -0.63
CA LEU A 42 3.23 -3.92 -2.03
C LEU A 42 4.04 -4.78 -3.00
N GLU A 43 5.28 -5.12 -2.66
CA GLU A 43 6.13 -6.00 -3.47
C GLU A 43 5.44 -7.35 -3.67
N LYS A 44 4.88 -7.92 -2.59
CA LYS A 44 4.15 -9.20 -2.65
C LYS A 44 2.91 -9.12 -3.55
N GLU A 45 2.10 -8.07 -3.41
CA GLU A 45 0.90 -7.90 -4.23
C GLU A 45 1.27 -7.63 -5.70
N LEU A 46 2.28 -6.81 -5.98
CA LEU A 46 2.74 -6.56 -7.36
C LEU A 46 3.41 -7.77 -8.02
N LEU A 47 3.94 -8.71 -7.23
CA LEU A 47 4.51 -9.97 -7.71
C LEU A 47 3.47 -11.08 -7.91
N GLU A 48 2.22 -10.88 -7.48
CA GLU A 48 1.15 -11.84 -7.78
C GLU A 48 0.87 -11.87 -9.28
N GLU A 49 1.06 -13.04 -9.89
CA GLU A 49 0.96 -13.27 -11.34
C GLU A 49 -0.42 -12.93 -11.96
N ASN A 50 -1.43 -12.65 -11.14
CA ASN A 50 -2.79 -12.33 -11.56
C ASN A 50 -3.14 -10.83 -11.53
N ILE A 51 -2.23 -9.95 -11.10
CA ILE A 51 -2.54 -8.52 -11.01
C ILE A 51 -2.10 -7.83 -12.30
N THR A 52 -3.09 -7.53 -13.15
CA THR A 52 -2.88 -6.82 -14.41
C THR A 52 -3.12 -5.32 -14.28
N ARG A 53 -3.83 -4.90 -13.23
CA ARG A 53 -4.17 -3.51 -12.95
C ARG A 53 -3.97 -3.19 -11.46
N LEU A 54 -3.46 -1.99 -11.16
CA LEU A 54 -3.25 -1.53 -9.77
C LEU A 54 -4.57 -1.45 -8.96
N GLU A 55 -5.72 -1.37 -9.63
CA GLU A 55 -7.06 -1.41 -9.00
C GLU A 55 -7.42 -2.80 -8.44
N GLU A 56 -6.72 -3.86 -8.85
CA GLU A 56 -6.93 -5.24 -8.40
C GLU A 56 -6.12 -5.56 -7.13
N LEU A 57 -5.23 -4.64 -6.70
CA LEU A 57 -4.46 -4.81 -5.48
C LEU A 57 -5.40 -4.84 -4.27
N PRO A 58 -5.24 -5.81 -3.35
CA PRO A 58 -5.97 -5.80 -2.08
C PRO A 58 -5.84 -4.46 -1.34
N SER A 59 -4.67 -3.83 -1.43
CA SER A 59 -4.41 -2.51 -0.84
C SER A 59 -5.23 -1.37 -1.45
N TYR A 60 -5.78 -1.54 -2.65
CA TYR A 60 -6.70 -0.57 -3.27
C TYR A 60 -8.00 -0.42 -2.48
N ALA A 61 -8.43 -1.45 -1.74
CA ALA A 61 -9.60 -1.38 -0.87
C ALA A 61 -9.47 -0.30 0.22
N HIS A 62 -8.24 -0.02 0.69
CA HIS A 62 -7.97 1.03 1.66
C HIS A 62 -8.20 2.44 1.10
N LEU A 63 -8.17 2.63 -0.22
CA LEU A 63 -8.51 3.90 -0.86
C LEU A 63 -10.03 4.14 -0.93
N LEU A 64 -10.84 3.08 -0.90
CA LEU A 64 -12.30 3.16 -1.00
C LEU A 64 -12.99 3.32 0.36
N GLY A 65 -12.24 3.34 1.47
CA GLY A 65 -12.78 3.50 2.82
C GLY A 65 -13.57 2.30 3.35
N ASN A 66 -13.54 1.17 2.64
CA ASN A 66 -14.13 -0.09 3.10
C ASN A 66 -13.08 -0.83 3.96
N SER A 67 -12.91 -0.40 5.22
CA SER A 67 -12.25 -1.18 6.28
C SER A 67 -13.29 -1.69 7.27
#